data_AF-A0A517DNT5-F1
#
_entry.id   AF-A0A517DNT5-F1
#
_cell.length_a   1.000
_cell.length_b   1.000
_cell.length_c   1.000
_cell.angle_alpha   90.00
_cell.angle_beta   90.00
_cell.angle_gamma   90.00
#
_symmetry.space_group_name_H-M   'P 1'
#
loop_
_entity.id
_entity.type
_entity.pdbx_description
1 polymer ?
#
loop_
_entity_poly.entity_id
_entity_poly.type
_entity_poly.pdbx_seq_one_letter_code
_entity_poly.pdbx_strand_id
1 'polypeptide(L)'
;MPIITCIKDIFAAAKGPYHRNVGRHTQRFCARAAKIAGNEVQRRIFLVAAICADEYMAAVAGVDNQRQVAFPRRQRKKKISKQQMTAALRAYVSAVLVMISTHKEGLLTQAGLTEAELLQAWCEVFEYQPEDMRLFDEVLLPAYRQGGTAGLAAGLAQAVFDQVMAGGEAVGAGESEALQAVLLDDAAAVIRVWQPGSEAAS
;
A
#
# COMPACT_ATOMS: atom_id res chain seq x y z
N MET A 1 7.59 -25.35 -1.12
CA MET A 1 8.16 -24.19 -1.83
C MET A 1 7.99 -22.97 -0.93
N PRO A 2 9.05 -22.21 -0.59
CA PRO A 2 8.91 -21.00 0.21
C PRO A 2 8.01 -19.99 -0.52
N ILE A 3 7.13 -19.29 0.20
CA ILE A 3 6.21 -18.27 -0.36
C ILE A 3 7.01 -17.20 -1.16
N ILE A 4 8.21 -16.86 -0.70
CA ILE A 4 9.12 -15.92 -1.39
C ILE A 4 9.57 -16.46 -2.75
N THR A 5 9.78 -17.78 -2.87
CA THR A 5 10.15 -18.40 -4.15
C THR A 5 8.96 -18.37 -5.10
N CYS A 6 7.75 -18.67 -4.62
CA CYS A 6 6.52 -18.55 -5.40
C CYS A 6 6.27 -17.09 -5.88
N ILE A 7 6.36 -16.11 -4.98
CA ILE A 7 6.24 -14.69 -5.30
C ILE A 7 7.34 -14.25 -6.28
N LYS A 8 8.58 -14.71 -6.08
CA LYS A 8 9.68 -14.43 -7.01
C LYS A 8 9.42 -15.01 -8.38
N ASP A 9 8.94 -16.25 -8.47
CA ASP A 9 8.71 -16.95 -9.74
C ASP A 9 7.50 -16.36 -10.49
N ILE A 10 6.42 -16.00 -9.78
CA ILE A 10 5.26 -15.29 -10.34
C ILE A 10 5.69 -13.91 -10.89
N PHE A 11 6.41 -13.13 -10.10
CA PHE A 11 6.87 -11.80 -10.54
C PHE A 11 8.01 -11.83 -11.56
N ALA A 12 8.82 -12.90 -11.59
CA ALA A 12 9.89 -13.11 -12.58
C ALA A 12 9.34 -13.65 -13.91
N ALA A 13 8.25 -14.40 -13.90
CA ALA A 13 7.52 -14.79 -15.11
C ALA A 13 6.88 -13.58 -15.80
N ALA A 14 6.50 -12.56 -15.04
CA ALA A 14 5.88 -11.34 -15.54
C ALA A 14 6.87 -10.35 -16.20
N LYS A 15 7.76 -10.76 -17.11
CA LYS A 15 8.76 -9.91 -17.84
C LYS A 15 8.15 -8.81 -18.75
N GLY A 16 6.92 -8.35 -18.48
CA GLY A 16 6.17 -7.35 -19.22
C GLY A 16 6.09 -5.97 -18.54
N PRO A 17 5.17 -5.11 -19.02
CA PRO A 17 4.94 -3.76 -18.48
C PRO A 17 4.66 -3.75 -16.97
N TYR A 18 3.96 -4.76 -16.47
CA TYR A 18 3.67 -4.94 -15.04
C TYR A 18 4.95 -4.99 -14.19
N HIS A 19 5.90 -5.90 -14.48
CA HIS A 19 7.11 -6.01 -13.65
C HIS A 19 7.98 -4.75 -13.72
N ARG A 20 8.05 -4.10 -14.88
CA ARG A 20 8.84 -2.88 -15.06
C ARG A 20 8.29 -1.72 -14.25
N ASN A 21 6.97 -1.59 -14.21
CA ASN A 21 6.28 -0.49 -13.55
C ASN A 21 6.12 -0.79 -12.06
N VAL A 22 5.51 -1.91 -11.70
CA VAL A 22 5.07 -2.19 -10.32
C VAL A 22 5.84 -3.35 -9.71
N GLY A 23 5.76 -4.55 -10.33
CA GLY A 23 6.19 -5.79 -9.69
C GLY A 23 7.63 -5.81 -9.16
N ARG A 24 8.60 -5.19 -9.84
CA ARG A 24 10.00 -5.15 -9.36
C ARG A 24 10.17 -4.38 -8.04
N HIS A 25 9.28 -3.44 -7.75
CA HIS A 25 9.31 -2.62 -6.53
C HIS A 25 8.75 -3.42 -5.36
N THR A 26 7.58 -4.00 -5.56
CA THR A 26 6.94 -4.93 -4.64
C THR A 26 7.85 -6.10 -4.29
N GLN A 27 8.53 -6.68 -5.28
CA GLN A 27 9.47 -7.78 -5.07
C GLN A 27 10.64 -7.39 -4.14
N ARG A 28 11.08 -6.12 -4.18
CA ARG A 28 12.10 -5.59 -3.25
C ARG A 28 11.54 -5.40 -1.85
N PHE A 29 10.34 -4.83 -1.74
CA PHE A 29 9.65 -4.68 -0.45
C PHE A 29 9.43 -6.05 0.21
N CYS A 30 8.93 -7.04 -0.53
CA CYS A 30 8.75 -8.40 -0.04
C CYS A 30 10.06 -9.06 0.37
N ALA A 31 11.14 -8.86 -0.38
CA ALA A 31 12.46 -9.39 -0.02
C ALA A 31 13.01 -8.74 1.28
N ARG A 32 12.79 -7.43 1.47
CA ARG A 32 13.16 -6.71 2.70
C ARG A 32 12.30 -7.15 3.88
N ALA A 33 10.98 -7.23 3.70
CA ALA A 33 10.04 -7.74 4.69
C ALA A 33 10.48 -9.11 5.22
N ALA A 34 10.86 -10.03 4.33
CA ALA A 34 11.35 -11.35 4.69
C ALA A 34 12.69 -11.34 5.45
N LYS A 35 13.52 -10.31 5.24
CA LYS A 35 14.82 -10.16 5.90
C LYS A 35 14.70 -9.50 7.28
N ILE A 36 13.82 -8.51 7.40
CA ILE A 36 13.71 -7.63 8.58
C ILE A 36 12.74 -8.22 9.62
N ALA A 37 11.69 -8.91 9.19
CA ALA A 37 10.70 -9.45 10.11
C ALA A 37 11.32 -10.45 11.11
N GLY A 38 11.16 -10.17 12.40
CA GLY A 38 11.60 -11.02 13.50
C GLY A 38 10.67 -12.20 13.79
N ASN A 39 9.43 -12.15 13.27
CA ASN A 39 8.47 -13.26 13.39
C ASN A 39 7.52 -13.34 12.19
N GLU A 40 6.70 -14.38 12.19
CA GLU A 40 5.74 -14.66 11.10
C GLU A 40 4.68 -13.57 10.94
N VAL A 41 4.19 -13.03 12.06
CA VAL A 41 3.13 -12.01 12.05
C VAL A 41 3.63 -10.74 11.40
N GLN A 42 4.79 -10.24 11.84
CA GLN A 42 5.48 -9.10 11.22
C GLN A 42 5.68 -9.33 9.72
N ARG A 43 6.19 -10.51 9.34
CA ARG A 43 6.44 -10.85 7.94
C ARG A 43 5.18 -10.76 7.10
N ARG A 44 4.08 -11.34 7.58
CA ARG A 44 2.82 -11.35 6.84
C ARG A 44 2.20 -9.95 6.76
N ILE A 45 2.28 -9.14 7.82
CA ILE A 45 1.83 -7.72 7.80
C ILE A 45 2.51 -6.98 6.65
N PHE A 46 3.84 -7.04 6.58
CA PHE A 46 4.61 -6.34 5.56
C PHE A 46 4.37 -6.90 4.16
N LEU A 47 4.26 -8.23 4.01
CA LEU A 47 3.99 -8.86 2.71
C LEU A 47 2.59 -8.51 2.19
N VAL A 48 1.56 -8.58 3.03
CA VAL A 48 0.19 -8.24 2.62
C VAL A 48 0.09 -6.77 2.28
N ALA A 49 0.66 -5.86 3.08
CA ALA A 49 0.70 -4.44 2.75
C ALA A 49 1.41 -4.15 1.42
N ALA A 50 2.51 -4.85 1.12
CA ALA A 50 3.20 -4.74 -0.17
C ALA A 50 2.33 -5.22 -1.35
N ILE A 51 1.61 -6.34 -1.17
CA ILE A 51 0.71 -6.90 -2.19
C ILE A 51 -0.48 -5.98 -2.45
N CYS A 52 -1.11 -5.46 -1.39
CA CYS A 52 -2.20 -4.47 -1.50
C CYS A 52 -1.78 -3.25 -2.34
N ALA A 53 -0.59 -2.70 -2.05
CA ALA A 53 -0.05 -1.59 -2.82
C ALA A 53 0.27 -1.96 -4.28
N ASP A 54 0.76 -3.17 -4.51
CA ASP A 54 1.02 -3.69 -5.86
C ASP A 54 -0.26 -3.78 -6.69
N GLU A 55 -1.29 -4.43 -6.17
CA GLU A 55 -2.58 -4.61 -6.87
C GLU A 55 -3.22 -3.26 -7.20
N TYR A 56 -3.22 -2.33 -6.23
CA TYR A 56 -3.72 -0.99 -6.46
C TYR A 56 -2.92 -0.25 -7.54
N MET A 57 -1.58 -0.27 -7.45
CA MET A 57 -0.74 0.43 -8.41
C MET A 57 -0.75 -0.22 -9.80
N ALA A 58 -0.97 -1.52 -9.88
CA ALA A 58 -1.14 -2.23 -11.15
C ALA A 58 -2.43 -1.80 -11.86
N ALA A 59 -3.51 -1.63 -11.10
CA ALA A 59 -4.78 -1.08 -11.61
C ALA A 59 -4.64 0.39 -12.03
N VAL A 60 -4.03 1.23 -11.18
CA VAL A 60 -3.73 2.65 -11.50
C VAL A 60 -2.85 2.77 -12.75
N ALA A 61 -1.81 1.93 -12.85
CA ALA A 61 -0.93 1.90 -14.01
C ALA A 61 -1.58 1.21 -15.21
N GLY A 62 -2.78 0.65 -15.09
CA GLY A 62 -3.53 -0.10 -16.10
C GLY A 62 -2.68 -1.17 -16.78
N VAL A 63 -1.91 -1.90 -15.98
CA VAL A 63 -1.08 -3.05 -16.38
C VAL A 63 -1.63 -4.37 -15.84
N ASP A 64 -2.62 -4.31 -14.96
CA ASP A 64 -3.43 -5.43 -14.49
C ASP A 64 -4.87 -4.96 -14.28
N ASN A 65 -5.84 -5.83 -14.58
CA ASN A 65 -7.29 -5.57 -14.48
C ASN A 65 -7.96 -6.48 -13.43
N GLN A 66 -7.21 -7.27 -12.66
CA GLN A 66 -7.79 -8.13 -11.62
C GLN A 66 -8.56 -7.33 -10.56
N ARG A 67 -8.10 -6.11 -10.27
CA ARG A 67 -8.78 -5.18 -9.36
C ARG A 67 -9.51 -4.11 -10.17
N GLN A 68 -10.84 -4.03 -10.00
CA GLN A 68 -11.63 -2.94 -10.59
C GLN A 68 -11.46 -1.65 -9.77
N VAL A 69 -10.33 -0.98 -9.94
CA VAL A 69 -10.16 0.38 -9.41
C VAL A 69 -10.56 1.36 -10.51
N ALA A 70 -11.80 1.85 -10.43
CA ALA A 70 -12.39 2.65 -11.49
C ALA A 70 -11.80 4.08 -11.51
N PHE A 71 -10.80 4.32 -12.38
CA PHE A 71 -10.40 5.66 -12.82
C PHE A 71 -10.62 5.87 -14.33
N PRO A 72 -11.79 5.50 -14.89
CA PRO A 72 -11.97 5.27 -16.32
C PRO A 72 -11.81 6.51 -17.20
N ARG A 73 -11.75 7.72 -16.62
CA ARG A 73 -11.71 8.99 -17.36
C ARG A 73 -10.34 9.68 -17.36
N ARG A 74 -9.39 9.25 -16.52
CA ARG A 74 -8.09 9.93 -16.43
C ARG A 74 -7.09 9.39 -17.44
N GLN A 75 -6.41 10.32 -18.12
CA GLN A 75 -5.27 9.96 -18.95
C GLN A 75 -4.06 9.73 -18.06
N ARG A 76 -3.39 8.59 -18.23
CA ARG A 76 -2.10 8.30 -17.55
C ARG A 76 -0.98 9.12 -18.17
N LYS A 77 0.06 9.46 -17.40
CA LYS A 77 1.29 10.04 -17.97
C LYS A 77 1.89 9.07 -18.99
N LYS A 78 2.31 9.58 -20.15
CA LYS A 78 2.97 8.78 -21.20
C LYS A 78 4.25 8.08 -20.71
N LYS A 79 4.94 8.68 -19.74
CA LYS A 79 6.15 8.15 -19.13
C LYS A 79 6.10 8.40 -17.62
N ILE A 80 6.00 7.32 -16.85
CA ILE A 80 6.09 7.36 -15.39
C ILE A 80 7.50 6.93 -15.01
N SER A 81 8.21 7.75 -14.24
CA SER A 81 9.55 7.42 -13.78
C SER A 81 9.50 6.35 -12.68
N LYS A 82 10.62 5.66 -12.48
CA LYS A 82 10.80 4.74 -11.35
C LYS A 82 10.46 5.40 -10.01
N GLN A 83 10.91 6.63 -9.83
CA GLN A 83 10.75 7.37 -8.58
C GLN A 83 9.29 7.73 -8.34
N GLN A 84 8.58 8.19 -9.37
CA GLN A 84 7.14 8.50 -9.29
C GLN A 84 6.32 7.28 -8.88
N MET A 85 6.60 6.13 -9.50
CA MET A 85 5.90 4.89 -9.15
C MET A 85 6.23 4.40 -7.73
N THR A 86 7.49 4.52 -7.31
CA THR A 86 7.88 4.16 -5.94
C THR A 86 7.25 5.09 -4.90
N ALA A 87 7.18 6.40 -5.18
CA ALA A 87 6.52 7.38 -4.32
C ALA A 87 5.01 7.10 -4.21
N ALA A 88 4.34 6.74 -5.31
CA ALA A 88 2.93 6.36 -5.29
C ALA A 88 2.69 5.08 -4.48
N LEU A 89 3.55 4.06 -4.61
CA LEU A 89 3.50 2.86 -3.77
C LEU A 89 3.65 3.21 -2.27
N ARG A 90 4.59 4.09 -1.93
CA ARG A 90 4.82 4.54 -0.54
C ARG A 90 3.67 5.36 0.02
N ALA A 91 3.08 6.24 -0.79
CA ALA A 91 1.86 6.94 -0.42
C ALA A 91 0.74 5.95 -0.08
N TYR A 92 0.60 4.88 -0.86
CA TYR A 92 -0.40 3.85 -0.62
C TYR A 92 -0.16 3.08 0.69
N VAL A 93 1.06 2.56 0.90
CA VAL A 93 1.36 1.84 2.16
C VAL A 93 1.30 2.77 3.37
N SER A 94 1.60 4.06 3.23
CA SER A 94 1.35 5.07 4.27
C SER A 94 -0.12 5.16 4.64
N ALA A 95 -1.03 5.19 3.67
CA ALA A 95 -2.46 5.20 3.96
C ALA A 95 -2.92 3.89 4.61
N VAL A 96 -2.41 2.74 4.17
CA VAL A 96 -2.66 1.44 4.84
C VAL A 96 -2.18 1.50 6.30
N LEU A 97 -1.00 2.07 6.57
CA LEU A 97 -0.48 2.23 7.93
C LEU A 97 -1.41 3.09 8.80
N VAL A 98 -1.92 4.21 8.28
CA VAL A 98 -2.92 5.04 8.97
C VAL A 98 -4.16 4.21 9.30
N MET A 99 -4.69 3.44 8.34
CA MET A 99 -5.88 2.63 8.54
C MET A 99 -5.69 1.57 9.63
N ILE A 100 -4.59 0.81 9.59
CA ILE A 100 -4.35 -0.26 10.56
C ILE A 100 -3.93 0.27 11.94
N SER A 101 -3.48 1.52 12.03
CA SER A 101 -3.17 2.17 13.31
C SER A 101 -4.40 2.34 14.22
N THR A 102 -5.61 2.27 13.67
CA THR A 102 -6.85 2.21 14.46
C THR A 102 -6.92 0.97 15.37
N HIS A 103 -6.15 -0.08 15.05
CA HIS A 103 -5.98 -1.30 15.83
C HIS A 103 -4.56 -1.43 16.42
N LYS A 104 -3.88 -0.29 16.67
CA LYS A 104 -2.46 -0.25 17.07
C LYS A 104 -2.13 -1.19 18.22
N GLU A 105 -2.90 -1.20 19.29
CA GLU A 105 -2.58 -2.04 20.46
C GLU A 105 -2.54 -3.54 20.13
N GLY A 106 -3.53 -4.01 19.36
CA GLY A 106 -3.57 -5.41 18.92
C GLY A 106 -2.46 -5.72 17.93
N LEU A 107 -2.19 -4.81 16.99
CA LEU A 107 -1.10 -4.92 16.02
C LEU A 107 0.26 -5.05 16.73
N LEU A 108 0.58 -4.13 17.64
CA LEU A 108 1.84 -4.11 18.38
C LEU A 108 2.01 -5.35 19.26
N THR A 109 0.94 -5.75 19.95
CA THR A 109 0.96 -6.96 20.80
C THR A 109 1.26 -8.21 19.99
N GLN A 110 0.55 -8.42 18.87
CA GLN A 110 0.69 -9.64 18.06
C GLN A 110 1.98 -9.63 17.23
N ALA A 111 2.43 -8.45 16.79
CA ALA A 111 3.71 -8.29 16.14
C ALA A 111 4.88 -8.43 17.13
N GLY A 112 4.65 -8.30 18.45
CA GLY A 112 5.70 -8.26 19.45
C GLY A 112 6.65 -7.08 19.23
N LEU A 113 6.10 -5.92 18.87
CA LEU A 113 6.85 -4.70 18.57
C LEU A 113 6.33 -3.54 19.42
N THR A 114 7.23 -2.64 19.79
CA THR A 114 6.85 -1.28 20.19
C THR A 114 6.46 -0.45 18.95
N GLU A 115 5.79 0.67 19.19
CA GLU A 115 5.43 1.60 18.10
C GLU A 115 6.67 2.11 17.34
N ALA A 116 7.75 2.42 18.07
CA ALA A 116 9.00 2.87 17.46
C ALA A 116 9.62 1.79 16.56
N GLU A 117 9.65 0.53 17.02
CA GLU A 117 10.18 -0.58 16.23
C GLU A 117 9.31 -0.89 15.02
N LEU A 118 7.98 -0.81 15.15
CA LEU A 118 7.06 -0.97 14.01
C LEU A 118 7.32 0.09 12.94
N LEU A 119 7.40 1.36 13.33
CA LEU A 119 7.64 2.47 12.41
C LEU A 119 9.03 2.36 11.76
N GLN A 120 10.05 1.99 12.54
CA GLN A 120 11.39 1.77 12.01
C GLN A 120 11.41 0.64 10.97
N ALA A 121 10.81 -0.52 11.30
CA ALA A 121 10.73 -1.64 10.39
C ALA A 121 9.91 -1.29 9.14
N TRP A 122 8.80 -0.55 9.29
CA TRP A 122 7.97 -0.08 8.18
C TRP A 122 8.77 0.80 7.21
N CYS A 123 9.46 1.81 7.74
CA CYS A 123 10.32 2.69 6.96
C CYS A 123 11.44 1.91 6.24
N GLU A 124 12.05 0.94 6.91
CA GLU A 124 13.14 0.15 6.33
C GLU A 124 12.66 -0.82 5.23
N VAL A 125 11.51 -1.46 5.43
CA VAL A 125 10.90 -2.39 4.46
C VAL A 125 10.50 -1.66 3.18
N PHE A 126 9.81 -0.53 3.32
CA PHE A 126 9.26 0.25 2.20
C PHE A 126 10.19 1.36 1.71
N GLU A 127 11.40 1.43 2.26
CA GLU A 127 12.48 2.35 1.86
C GLU A 127 12.09 3.85 1.95
N TYR A 128 11.36 4.24 3.00
CA TYR A 128 10.87 5.61 3.18
C TYR A 128 12.00 6.65 3.08
N GLN A 129 11.70 7.76 2.43
CA GLN A 129 12.53 8.95 2.31
C GLN A 129 11.90 10.12 3.07
N PRO A 130 12.63 11.21 3.32
CA PRO A 130 12.09 12.38 4.02
C PRO A 130 10.80 12.93 3.39
N GLU A 131 10.67 12.87 2.07
CA GLU A 131 9.47 13.31 1.35
C GLU A 131 8.25 12.43 1.64
N ASP A 132 8.48 11.12 1.83
CA ASP A 132 7.41 10.16 2.17
C ASP A 132 6.91 10.40 3.61
N MET A 133 7.82 10.73 4.53
CA MET A 133 7.48 11.12 5.91
C MET A 133 6.69 12.44 5.90
N ARG A 134 7.14 13.42 5.14
CA ARG A 134 6.43 14.70 5.00
C ARG A 134 5.02 14.51 4.42
N LEU A 135 4.86 13.67 3.40
CA LEU A 135 3.54 13.33 2.85
C LEU A 135 2.64 12.69 3.92
N PHE A 136 3.19 11.79 4.73
CA PHE A 136 2.44 11.17 5.83
C PHE A 136 1.97 12.21 6.85
N ASP A 137 2.90 13.04 7.36
CA ASP A 137 2.65 13.98 8.46
C ASP A 137 1.82 15.20 8.06
N GLU A 138 2.03 15.73 6.85
CA GLU A 138 1.42 16.99 6.39
C GLU A 138 0.16 16.77 5.54
N VAL A 139 -0.03 15.58 4.96
CA VAL A 139 -1.16 15.31 4.04
C VAL A 139 -2.04 14.18 4.56
N LEU A 140 -1.52 12.96 4.66
CA LEU A 140 -2.35 11.78 4.89
C LEU A 140 -2.95 11.74 6.30
N LEU A 141 -2.11 11.95 7.32
CA LEU A 141 -2.56 11.92 8.71
C LEU A 141 -3.52 13.10 9.04
N PRO A 142 -3.26 14.35 8.62
CA PRO A 142 -4.22 15.43 8.78
C PRO A 142 -5.54 15.19 8.02
N ALA A 143 -5.49 14.68 6.79
CA ALA A 143 -6.69 14.38 6.02
C ALA A 143 -7.56 13.31 6.72
N TYR A 144 -6.93 12.28 7.29
CA TYR A 144 -7.63 11.29 8.10
C TYR A 144 -8.24 11.91 9.37
N ARG A 145 -7.50 12.76 10.08
CA ARG A 145 -8.00 13.41 11.31
C ARG A 145 -9.20 14.32 11.07
N GLN A 146 -9.27 14.97 9.90
CA GLN A 146 -10.33 15.92 9.57
C GLN A 146 -11.54 15.24 8.90
N GLY A 147 -11.31 14.26 8.02
CA GLY A 147 -12.34 13.65 7.18
C GLY A 147 -12.48 12.14 7.33
N GLY A 148 -11.83 11.52 8.33
CA GLY A 148 -11.81 10.08 8.51
C GLY A 148 -11.25 9.33 7.30
N THR A 149 -11.80 8.14 7.04
CA THR A 149 -11.38 7.29 5.91
C THR A 149 -11.64 7.94 4.56
N ALA A 150 -12.71 8.73 4.43
CA ALA A 150 -13.01 9.49 3.20
C ALA A 150 -11.98 10.60 2.95
N GLY A 151 -11.59 11.33 3.99
CA GLY A 151 -10.53 12.34 3.91
C GLY A 151 -9.18 11.73 3.53
N LEU A 152 -8.81 10.61 4.16
CA LEU A 152 -7.60 9.85 3.81
C LEU A 152 -7.61 9.39 2.36
N ALA A 153 -8.72 8.85 1.87
CA ALA A 153 -8.86 8.41 0.49
C ALA A 153 -8.69 9.59 -0.48
N ALA A 154 -9.31 10.74 -0.21
CA ALA A 154 -9.15 11.93 -1.05
C ALA A 154 -7.69 12.43 -1.09
N GLY A 155 -7.03 12.49 0.08
CA GLY A 155 -5.61 12.88 0.17
C GLY A 155 -4.68 11.90 -0.54
N LEU A 156 -4.93 10.60 -0.40
CA LEU A 156 -4.18 9.56 -1.10
C LEU A 156 -4.38 9.61 -2.61
N ALA A 157 -5.63 9.77 -3.07
CA ALA A 157 -5.95 9.86 -4.49
C ALA A 157 -5.16 10.99 -5.14
N GLN A 158 -5.15 12.18 -4.51
CA GLN A 158 -4.40 13.32 -5.02
C GLN A 158 -2.90 13.02 -5.07
N ALA A 159 -2.34 12.50 -3.98
CA ALA A 159 -0.91 12.17 -3.90
C ALA A 159 -0.49 11.14 -4.96
N VAL A 160 -1.30 10.12 -5.22
CA VAL A 160 -1.04 9.11 -6.25
C VAL A 160 -1.21 9.70 -7.66
N PHE A 161 -2.27 10.46 -7.90
CA PHE A 161 -2.56 11.04 -9.21
C PHE A 161 -1.50 12.05 -9.64
N ASP A 162 -0.99 12.87 -8.73
CA ASP A 162 0.10 13.80 -9.01
C ASP A 162 1.35 13.07 -9.52
N GLN A 163 1.57 11.82 -9.11
CA GLN A 163 2.68 11.00 -9.59
C GLN A 163 2.40 10.37 -10.96
N VAL A 164 1.20 9.84 -11.19
CA VAL A 164 0.92 8.87 -12.29
C VAL A 164 -0.05 9.35 -13.37
N MET A 165 -0.93 10.31 -13.08
CA MET A 165 -1.95 10.81 -14.02
C MET A 165 -1.46 12.06 -14.76
N ALA A 166 -1.92 12.23 -16.00
CA ALA A 166 -1.69 13.43 -16.80
C ALA A 166 -2.74 14.49 -16.45
N GLY A 167 -2.30 15.74 -16.32
CA GLY A 167 -3.16 16.85 -15.92
C GLY A 167 -3.27 17.01 -14.40
N GLY A 168 -3.58 18.23 -13.96
CA GLY A 168 -3.77 18.60 -12.55
C GLY A 168 -5.25 18.63 -12.17
N GLU A 169 -6.08 17.77 -12.77
CA GLU A 169 -7.50 17.70 -12.47
C GLU A 169 -7.70 17.24 -11.02
N ALA A 170 -8.53 17.96 -10.27
CA ALA A 170 -8.90 17.57 -8.91
C ALA A 170 -9.57 16.20 -8.88
N VAL A 171 -9.30 15.40 -7.84
CA VAL A 171 -9.95 14.10 -7.62
C VAL A 171 -11.47 14.27 -7.50
N GLY A 172 -12.23 13.50 -8.29
CA GLY A 172 -13.69 13.49 -8.22
C GLY A 172 -14.20 12.66 -7.03
N ALA A 173 -15.37 12.99 -6.49
CA ALA A 173 -15.95 12.30 -5.33
C ALA A 173 -16.04 10.77 -5.54
N GLY A 174 -16.51 10.32 -6.71
CA GLY A 174 -16.60 8.88 -7.01
C GLY A 174 -15.24 8.17 -7.11
N GLU A 175 -14.16 8.88 -7.45
CA GLU A 175 -12.80 8.32 -7.46
C GLU A 175 -12.30 8.14 -6.02
N SER A 176 -12.57 9.11 -5.15
CA SER A 176 -12.27 9.03 -3.72
C SER A 176 -13.07 7.92 -3.02
N GLU A 177 -14.36 7.76 -3.33
CA GLU A 177 -15.20 6.70 -2.77
C GLU A 177 -14.72 5.30 -3.18
N ALA A 178 -14.37 5.11 -4.46
CA ALA A 178 -13.81 3.84 -4.93
C ALA A 178 -12.49 3.51 -4.23
N LEU A 179 -11.63 4.51 -4.03
CA LEU A 179 -10.39 4.35 -3.29
C LEU A 179 -10.61 4.06 -1.80
N GLN A 180 -11.61 4.68 -1.19
CA GLN A 180 -11.97 4.44 0.21
C GLN A 180 -12.38 2.98 0.41
N ALA A 181 -13.22 2.43 -0.47
CA ALA A 181 -13.61 1.01 -0.42
C ALA A 181 -12.40 0.08 -0.53
N VAL A 182 -11.52 0.35 -1.51
CA VAL A 182 -10.27 -0.37 -1.71
C VAL A 182 -9.36 -0.33 -0.48
N LEU A 183 -9.19 0.85 0.14
CA LEU A 183 -8.39 1.01 1.35
C LEU A 183 -8.96 0.25 2.55
N LEU A 184 -10.29 0.22 2.69
CA LEU A 184 -10.95 -0.52 3.77
C LEU A 184 -10.73 -2.03 3.61
N ASP A 185 -10.89 -2.55 2.40
CA ASP A 185 -10.66 -3.97 2.10
C ASP A 185 -9.21 -4.38 2.37
N ASP A 186 -8.25 -3.53 1.98
CA ASP A 186 -6.83 -3.78 2.18
C ASP A 186 -6.42 -3.68 3.64
N ALA A 187 -6.92 -2.68 4.37
CA ALA A 187 -6.72 -2.58 5.81
C ALA A 187 -7.27 -3.82 6.52
N ALA A 188 -8.46 -4.28 6.14
CA ALA A 188 -9.05 -5.50 6.69
C ALA A 188 -8.23 -6.75 6.35
N ALA A 189 -7.68 -6.84 5.13
CA ALA A 189 -6.80 -7.94 4.74
C ALA A 189 -5.53 -7.97 5.59
N VAL A 190 -4.94 -6.81 5.84
CA VAL A 190 -3.77 -6.66 6.70
C VAL A 190 -4.17 -7.07 8.13
N ILE A 191 -5.27 -6.57 8.70
CA ILE A 191 -5.74 -6.91 10.06
C ILE A 191 -5.97 -8.41 10.28
N ARG A 192 -6.59 -9.10 9.32
CA ARG A 192 -6.85 -10.56 9.41
C ARG A 192 -5.59 -11.39 9.63
N VAL A 193 -4.43 -10.88 9.24
CA VAL A 193 -3.15 -11.59 9.38
C VAL A 193 -2.72 -11.77 10.83
N TRP A 194 -2.97 -10.78 11.71
CA TRP A 194 -2.57 -10.82 13.12
C TRP A 194 -3.74 -11.03 14.07
N GLN A 195 -4.97 -11.08 13.55
CA GLN A 195 -6.15 -11.56 14.27
C GLN A 195 -6.68 -12.85 13.65
N PRO A 196 -5.92 -13.97 13.68
CA PRO A 196 -6.44 -15.24 13.20
C PRO A 196 -7.51 -15.77 14.18
N GLY A 197 -8.78 -15.42 13.97
CA GLY A 197 -9.93 -16.05 14.62
C GLY A 197 -10.97 -15.11 15.24
N SER A 198 -11.91 -14.64 14.42
CA SER A 198 -13.31 -14.40 14.84
C SER A 198 -14.27 -15.42 14.19
N GLU A 199 -13.78 -16.37 13.41
CA GLU A 199 -14.58 -17.40 12.72
C GLU A 199 -14.51 -18.77 13.44
N ALA A 200 -14.52 -18.77 14.77
CA ALA A 200 -14.66 -19.98 15.58
C ALA A 200 -15.71 -19.81 16.71
N ALA A 201 -16.72 -18.98 16.48
CA ALA A 201 -17.91 -18.87 17.32
C ALA A 201 -19.14 -18.60 16.43
N SER A 202 -19.60 -19.63 15.74
CA SER A 202 -20.95 -19.72 15.18
C SER A 202 -21.37 -21.19 15.15
#